data_AF-F6HTQ5-F1
#
_entry.id   AF-F6HTQ5-F1
#
_cell.length_a   1.000
_cell.length_b   1.000
_cell.length_c   1.000
_cell.angle_alpha   90.00
_cell.angle_beta   90.00
_cell.angle_gamma   90.00
#
_symmetry.space_group_name_H-M   'P 1'
#
loop_
_entity.id
_entity.type
_entity.pdbx_description
1 polymer ?
#
loop_
_entity_poly.entity_id
_entity_poly.type
_entity_poly.pdbx_seq_one_letter_code
_entity_poly.pdbx_strand_id
1 'polypeptide(L)'
;GRMVSPVQDLVISEVAGRKLVFVLHFDGMLRVWDLLSHSKIFSCTMSSTPLPGATFLRLWVGEANYDTSVIPLVILCRHALEVDMEMISIYHLRFSVGDRIIFFLEPSMQNIPSEEGKFIDVKLTSNKIWMLKQDGLISHNLFHTKTNLEEGHCYALQETFVADQLFQSSEHCLDDLLWITHSLFSTMKMANARRRNYLALIKVNGRRLTRED
;
A
#
# COMPACT_ATOMS: atom_id res chain seq x y z
N GLY A 1 -9.47 -34.79 2.08
CA GLY A 1 -9.49 -33.34 2.35
C GLY A 1 -9.47 -32.60 1.03
N ARG A 2 -10.24 -31.51 0.89
CA ARG A 2 -10.25 -30.70 -0.35
C ARG A 2 -8.88 -30.03 -0.50
N MET A 3 -8.22 -30.23 -1.64
CA MET A 3 -6.93 -29.58 -1.91
C MET A 3 -7.10 -28.05 -1.82
N VAL A 4 -6.26 -27.42 -1.02
CA VAL A 4 -6.20 -25.97 -0.89
C VAL A 4 -5.18 -25.47 -1.92
N SER A 5 -5.57 -24.49 -2.72
CA SER A 5 -4.68 -23.83 -3.68
C SER A 5 -3.42 -23.27 -2.98
N PRO A 6 -2.25 -23.21 -3.62
CA PRO A 6 -1.04 -22.66 -3.00
C PRO A 6 -1.26 -21.23 -2.48
N VAL A 7 -0.51 -20.88 -1.43
CA VAL A 7 -0.47 -19.51 -0.92
C VAL A 7 0.24 -18.64 -1.95
N GLN A 8 -0.44 -17.59 -2.38
CA GLN A 8 0.11 -16.58 -3.30
C GLN A 8 0.81 -15.48 -2.52
N ASP A 9 0.18 -14.98 -1.46
CA ASP A 9 0.75 -13.93 -0.61
C ASP A 9 0.19 -13.99 0.82
N LEU A 10 0.90 -13.40 1.78
CA LEU A 10 0.47 -13.34 3.17
C LEU A 10 0.89 -12.03 3.85
N VAL A 11 0.03 -11.55 4.74
CA VAL A 11 0.30 -10.35 5.54
C VAL A 11 -0.09 -10.62 6.98
N ILE A 12 0.79 -10.26 7.92
CA ILE A 12 0.50 -10.30 9.35
C ILE A 12 0.07 -8.89 9.76
N SER A 13 -1.06 -8.79 10.45
CA SER A 13 -1.57 -7.54 11.01
C SER A 13 -2.17 -7.77 12.39
N GLU A 14 -2.17 -6.72 13.22
CA GLU A 14 -2.76 -6.76 14.56
C GLU A 14 -4.10 -6.01 14.57
N VAL A 15 -5.16 -6.69 14.99
CA VAL A 15 -6.52 -6.14 15.06
C VAL A 15 -7.08 -6.40 16.45
N ALA A 16 -7.46 -5.33 17.16
CA ALA A 16 -7.97 -5.41 18.53
C ALA A 16 -7.06 -6.23 19.48
N GLY A 17 -5.73 -6.05 19.36
CA GLY A 17 -4.74 -6.75 20.17
C GLY A 17 -4.47 -8.21 19.76
N ARG A 18 -5.09 -8.69 18.67
CA ARG A 18 -4.90 -10.06 18.16
C ARG A 18 -4.01 -10.05 16.92
N LYS A 19 -2.99 -10.90 16.91
CA LYS A 19 -2.13 -11.10 15.73
C LYS A 19 -2.81 -12.06 14.75
N LEU A 20 -3.10 -11.54 13.56
CA LEU A 20 -3.82 -12.25 12.52
C LEU A 20 -2.95 -12.42 11.28
N VAL A 21 -3.09 -13.56 10.60
CA VAL A 21 -2.48 -13.80 9.29
C VAL A 21 -3.57 -13.78 8.23
N PHE A 22 -3.45 -12.82 7.33
CA PHE A 22 -4.25 -12.73 6.11
C PHE A 22 -3.51 -13.48 5.02
N VAL A 23 -4.18 -14.45 4.41
CA VAL A 23 -3.59 -15.36 3.42
C VAL A 23 -4.41 -15.28 2.14
N LEU A 24 -3.77 -14.84 1.06
CA LEU A 24 -4.31 -14.85 -0.27
C LEU A 24 -3.82 -16.11 -0.99
N HIS A 25 -4.75 -16.92 -1.49
CA HIS A 25 -4.44 -18.10 -2.28
C HIS A 25 -4.54 -17.80 -3.78
N PHE A 26 -3.84 -18.60 -4.59
CA PHE A 26 -3.80 -18.44 -6.05
C PHE A 26 -5.18 -18.57 -6.72
N ASP A 27 -6.12 -19.30 -6.09
CA ASP A 27 -7.51 -19.44 -6.57
C ASP A 27 -8.43 -18.27 -6.18
N GLY A 28 -7.90 -17.21 -5.57
CA GLY A 28 -8.66 -16.05 -5.10
C GLY A 28 -9.33 -16.25 -3.74
N MET A 29 -9.04 -17.34 -3.03
CA MET A 29 -9.51 -17.50 -1.65
C MET A 29 -8.70 -16.61 -0.70
N LEU A 30 -9.37 -15.71 0.01
CA LEU A 30 -8.82 -15.01 1.17
C LEU A 30 -9.19 -15.77 2.44
N ARG A 31 -8.20 -16.04 3.29
CA ARG A 31 -8.40 -16.64 4.62
C ARG A 31 -7.73 -15.79 5.68
N VAL A 32 -8.36 -15.73 6.85
CA VAL A 32 -7.75 -15.10 8.03
C VAL A 32 -7.60 -16.15 9.12
N TRP A 33 -6.41 -16.22 9.67
CA TRP A 33 -6.04 -17.11 10.77
C TRP A 33 -5.68 -16.30 12.00
N ASP A 34 -6.16 -16.73 13.15
CA ASP A 34 -5.75 -16.20 14.44
C ASP A 34 -4.54 -17.00 14.95
N LEU A 35 -3.41 -16.31 15.14
CA LEU A 35 -2.17 -16.94 15.58
C LEU A 35 -2.22 -17.41 17.03
N LEU A 36 -3.10 -16.84 17.85
CA LEU A 36 -3.22 -17.27 19.25
C LEU A 36 -4.03 -18.57 19.35
N SER A 37 -5.14 -18.67 18.61
CA SER A 37 -6.00 -19.86 18.63
C SER A 37 -5.63 -20.93 17.59
N HIS A 38 -4.65 -20.65 16.73
CA HIS A 38 -4.19 -21.54 15.65
C HIS A 38 -5.35 -21.98 14.74
N SER A 39 -6.35 -21.12 14.58
CA SER A 39 -7.60 -21.46 13.92
C SER A 39 -7.94 -20.47 12.81
N LYS A 40 -8.59 -20.99 11.77
CA LYS A 40 -9.13 -20.16 10.69
C LYS A 40 -10.42 -19.53 11.17
N ILE A 41 -10.47 -18.20 11.15
CA ILE A 41 -11.61 -17.41 11.63
C ILE A 41 -12.39 -16.74 10.50
N PHE A 42 -11.81 -16.68 9.29
CA PHE A 42 -12.48 -16.16 8.10
C PHE A 42 -12.04 -16.91 6.84
N SER A 43 -12.97 -17.04 5.88
CA SER A 43 -12.70 -17.64 4.58
C SER A 43 -13.73 -17.12 3.58
N CYS A 44 -13.27 -16.44 2.53
CA CYS A 44 -14.14 -15.91 1.48
C CYS A 44 -13.43 -16.01 0.13
N THR A 45 -14.18 -16.28 -0.93
CA THR A 45 -13.70 -16.13 -2.29
C THR A 45 -13.77 -14.66 -2.63
N MET A 46 -12.64 -14.04 -2.99
CA MET A 46 -12.68 -12.68 -3.51
C MET A 46 -13.46 -12.73 -4.81
N SER A 47 -14.49 -11.88 -4.92
CA SER A 47 -15.25 -11.78 -6.17
C SER A 47 -14.25 -11.57 -7.28
N SER A 48 -14.26 -12.47 -8.27
CA SER A 48 -13.55 -12.24 -9.50
C SER A 48 -13.90 -10.82 -9.91
N THR A 49 -12.89 -9.99 -10.15
CA THR A 49 -13.04 -8.82 -11.00
C THR A 49 -14.03 -9.15 -12.13
N PRO A 50 -14.83 -8.20 -12.65
CA PRO A 50 -15.87 -8.48 -13.66
C PRO A 50 -15.40 -9.24 -14.92
N LEU A 51 -14.10 -9.49 -15.02
CA LEU A 51 -13.40 -10.20 -16.06
C LEU A 51 -12.99 -11.63 -15.60
N PRO A 52 -13.48 -12.69 -16.28
CA PRO A 52 -13.06 -14.07 -16.05
C PRO A 52 -11.56 -14.27 -16.28
N GLY A 53 -10.91 -15.08 -15.43
CA GLY A 53 -9.50 -15.46 -15.62
C GLY A 53 -8.46 -14.50 -15.04
N ALA A 54 -8.85 -13.58 -14.16
CA ALA A 54 -7.89 -12.77 -13.43
C ALA A 54 -7.00 -13.62 -12.51
N THR A 55 -5.73 -13.25 -12.44
CA THR A 55 -4.73 -13.83 -11.52
C THR A 55 -4.50 -12.87 -10.37
N PHE A 56 -4.50 -13.39 -9.14
CA PHE A 56 -4.20 -12.61 -7.95
C PHE A 56 -2.70 -12.65 -7.68
N LEU A 57 -2.09 -11.50 -7.37
CA LEU A 57 -0.62 -11.39 -7.30
C LEU A 57 -0.12 -11.04 -5.91
N ARG A 58 -0.72 -10.03 -5.28
CA ARG A 58 -0.22 -9.45 -4.02
C ARG A 58 -1.36 -8.91 -3.17
N LEU A 59 -1.18 -8.98 -1.85
CA LEU A 59 -2.12 -8.56 -0.83
C LEU A 59 -1.47 -7.46 0.03
N TRP A 60 -2.20 -6.40 0.30
CA TRP A 60 -1.87 -5.43 1.33
C TRP A 60 -3.05 -5.28 2.29
N VAL A 61 -2.73 -5.22 3.58
CA VAL A 61 -3.72 -5.06 4.66
C VAL A 61 -3.45 -3.72 5.32
N GLY A 62 -4.45 -2.86 5.37
CA GLY A 62 -4.34 -1.57 6.03
C GLY A 62 -4.62 -1.64 7.52
N GLU A 63 -4.47 -0.50 8.18
CA GLU A 63 -4.78 -0.36 9.60
C GLU A 63 -6.29 -0.51 9.84
N ALA A 64 -6.66 -1.22 10.92
CA ALA A 64 -8.04 -1.34 11.34
C ALA A 64 -8.57 0.02 11.82
N ASN A 65 -9.66 0.49 11.21
CA ASN A 65 -10.40 1.63 11.69
C ASN A 65 -11.42 1.15 12.74
N TYR A 66 -11.21 1.52 14.01
CA TYR A 66 -12.07 1.10 15.12
C TYR A 66 -13.35 1.93 15.25
N ASP A 67 -13.44 3.09 14.60
CA ASP A 67 -14.65 3.92 14.60
C ASP A 67 -15.70 3.33 13.64
N THR A 68 -15.25 2.82 12.49
CA THR A 68 -16.11 2.21 11.47
C THR A 68 -16.09 0.67 11.50
N SER A 69 -15.21 0.08 12.31
CA SER A 69 -14.90 -1.34 12.38
C SER A 69 -14.59 -1.97 11.03
N VAL A 70 -13.77 -1.28 10.23
CA VAL A 70 -13.37 -1.70 8.87
C VAL A 70 -11.86 -1.80 8.76
N ILE A 71 -11.39 -2.87 8.12
CA ILE A 71 -10.01 -3.04 7.67
C ILE A 71 -10.02 -2.93 6.14
N PRO A 72 -9.33 -1.94 5.56
CA PRO A 72 -9.16 -1.88 4.12
C PRO A 72 -8.15 -2.94 3.67
N LEU A 73 -8.52 -3.70 2.64
CA LEU A 73 -7.68 -4.69 1.99
C LEU A 73 -7.47 -4.26 0.54
N VAL A 74 -6.26 -4.44 0.05
CA VAL A 74 -5.93 -4.19 -1.36
C VAL A 74 -5.33 -5.43 -1.97
N ILE A 75 -5.81 -5.78 -3.15
CA ILE A 75 -5.30 -6.92 -3.91
C ILE A 75 -4.89 -6.42 -5.29
N LEU A 76 -3.65 -6.75 -5.70
CA LEU A 76 -3.19 -6.58 -7.07
C LEU A 76 -3.61 -7.79 -7.89
N CYS A 77 -4.34 -7.53 -8.96
CA CYS A 77 -4.81 -8.51 -9.91
C CYS A 77 -4.20 -8.23 -11.29
N ARG A 78 -3.98 -9.27 -12.08
CA ARG A 78 -3.61 -9.15 -13.49
C ARG A 78 -4.59 -9.94 -14.35
N HIS A 79 -5.08 -9.30 -15.40
CA HIS A 79 -5.96 -9.95 -16.35
C HIS A 79 -5.18 -10.93 -17.25
N ALA A 80 -5.72 -12.14 -17.47
CA ALA A 80 -5.02 -13.16 -18.26
C ALA A 80 -5.07 -12.93 -19.78
N LEU A 81 -6.10 -12.24 -20.29
CA LEU A 81 -6.32 -12.09 -21.74
C LEU A 81 -5.72 -10.81 -22.32
N GLU A 82 -5.41 -9.83 -21.47
CA GLU A 82 -4.82 -8.55 -21.89
C GLU A 82 -3.44 -8.42 -21.26
N VAL A 83 -2.42 -8.50 -22.11
CA VAL A 83 -1.02 -8.39 -21.68
C VAL A 83 -0.84 -7.04 -21.00
N ASP A 84 -0.33 -7.08 -19.76
CA ASP A 84 -0.01 -5.92 -18.91
C ASP A 84 -1.18 -5.11 -18.28
N MET A 85 -2.43 -5.57 -18.36
CA MET A 85 -3.50 -4.90 -17.60
C MET A 85 -3.52 -5.34 -16.12
N GLU A 86 -2.82 -4.57 -15.29
CA GLU A 86 -2.87 -4.68 -13.83
C GLU A 86 -4.00 -3.84 -13.25
N MET A 87 -4.61 -4.34 -12.18
CA MET A 87 -5.71 -3.67 -11.48
C MET A 87 -5.52 -3.80 -9.97
N ILE A 88 -5.73 -2.70 -9.27
CA ILE A 88 -5.85 -2.68 -7.82
C ILE A 88 -7.33 -2.79 -7.45
N SER A 89 -7.68 -3.85 -6.72
CA SER A 89 -9.01 -4.05 -6.14
C SER A 89 -8.97 -3.76 -4.65
N ILE A 90 -9.81 -2.82 -4.21
CA ILE A 90 -9.96 -2.39 -2.83
C ILE A 90 -11.21 -3.04 -2.25
N TYR A 91 -11.05 -3.70 -1.12
CA TYR A 91 -12.11 -4.35 -0.36
C TYR A 91 -12.17 -3.79 1.07
N HIS A 92 -13.36 -3.85 1.65
CA HIS A 92 -13.57 -3.45 3.04
C HIS A 92 -13.97 -4.69 3.85
N LEU A 93 -13.11 -5.09 4.77
CA LEU A 93 -13.38 -6.18 5.69
C LEU A 93 -13.89 -5.60 7.01
N ARG A 94 -15.19 -5.74 7.26
CA ARG A 94 -15.78 -5.40 8.55
C ARG A 94 -15.38 -6.41 9.60
N PHE A 95 -15.21 -5.94 10.82
CA PHE A 95 -15.00 -6.78 11.97
C PHE A 95 -15.92 -6.41 13.13
N SER A 96 -16.20 -7.36 13.99
CA SER A 96 -16.81 -7.13 15.29
C SER A 96 -16.02 -7.84 16.36
N VAL A 97 -15.86 -7.18 17.50
CA VAL A 97 -15.08 -7.69 18.64
C VAL A 97 -16.06 -8.01 19.77
N GLY A 98 -16.33 -9.30 19.96
CA GLY A 98 -16.98 -9.83 21.16
C GLY A 98 -16.05 -10.85 21.83
N ASP A 99 -16.59 -11.97 22.30
CA ASP A 99 -15.80 -13.11 22.81
C ASP A 99 -14.78 -13.62 21.77
N ARG A 100 -15.15 -13.52 20.50
CA ARG A 100 -14.30 -13.82 19.34
C ARG A 100 -14.40 -12.68 18.34
N ILE A 101 -13.34 -12.48 17.58
CA ILE A 101 -13.36 -11.58 16.44
C ILE A 101 -14.07 -12.27 15.27
N ILE A 102 -15.04 -11.59 14.68
CA ILE A 102 -15.79 -12.07 13.52
C ILE A 102 -15.53 -11.10 12.37
N PHE A 103 -15.33 -11.65 11.17
CA PHE A 103 -15.08 -10.87 9.96
C PHE A 103 -16.21 -11.04 8.94
N PHE A 104 -16.49 -9.96 8.22
CA PHE A 104 -17.46 -9.92 7.13
C PHE A 104 -16.91 -9.06 5.99
N LEU A 105 -16.90 -9.58 4.76
CA LEU A 105 -16.47 -8.80 3.59
C LEU A 105 -17.65 -7.99 3.07
N GLU A 106 -17.47 -6.67 2.91
CA GLU A 106 -18.49 -5.85 2.27
C GLU A 106 -18.64 -6.21 0.78
N PRO A 107 -19.87 -6.19 0.23
CA PRO A 107 -20.10 -6.43 -1.20
C PRO A 107 -19.52 -5.32 -2.09
N SER A 108 -19.32 -4.11 -1.54
CA SER A 108 -18.76 -2.98 -2.27
C SER A 108 -17.26 -3.16 -2.48
N MET A 109 -16.86 -3.20 -3.74
CA MET A 109 -15.47 -3.24 -4.19
C MET A 109 -15.20 -2.04 -5.09
N GLN A 110 -14.02 -1.45 -4.94
CA GLN A 110 -13.52 -0.41 -5.84
C GLN A 110 -12.34 -0.96 -6.64
N ASN A 111 -12.34 -0.72 -7.95
CA ASN A 111 -11.24 -1.10 -8.83
C ASN A 111 -10.55 0.14 -9.38
N ILE A 112 -9.22 0.09 -9.42
CA ILE A 112 -8.36 1.10 -10.03
C ILE A 112 -7.52 0.38 -11.10
N PRO A 113 -7.86 0.49 -12.39
CA PRO A 113 -7.04 -0.07 -13.46
C PRO A 113 -5.72 0.70 -13.58
N SER A 114 -4.65 0.02 -13.98
CA SER A 114 -3.45 0.71 -14.43
C SER A 114 -3.63 1.18 -15.87
N GLU A 115 -3.64 2.49 -16.10
CA GLU A 115 -3.63 3.07 -17.45
C GLU A 115 -2.26 2.88 -18.12
N GLU A 116 -1.19 3.25 -17.41
CA GLU A 116 0.20 3.05 -17.81
C GLU A 116 1.05 2.67 -16.58
N GLY A 117 2.12 1.91 -16.80
CA GLY A 117 3.08 1.47 -15.78
C GLY A 117 2.59 0.31 -14.88
N LYS A 118 3.53 -0.45 -14.32
CA LYS A 118 3.24 -1.55 -13.38
C LYS A 118 3.14 -1.02 -11.96
N PHE A 119 2.27 -1.62 -11.15
CA PHE A 119 2.24 -1.32 -9.72
C PHE A 119 3.41 -2.00 -9.02
N ILE A 120 4.19 -1.21 -8.29
CA ILE A 120 5.37 -1.68 -7.54
C ILE A 120 4.97 -2.01 -6.11
N ASP A 121 4.33 -1.06 -5.43
CA ASP A 121 3.92 -1.24 -4.04
C ASP A 121 2.71 -0.38 -3.68
N VAL A 122 2.00 -0.80 -2.64
CA VAL A 122 0.84 -0.08 -2.12
C VAL A 122 1.02 0.12 -0.62
N LYS A 123 0.70 1.33 -0.15
CA LYS A 123 0.62 1.63 1.27
C LYS A 123 -0.75 2.18 1.63
N LEU A 124 -1.37 1.53 2.61
CA LEU A 124 -2.65 1.93 3.17
C LEU A 124 -2.44 2.76 4.43
N THR A 125 -3.21 3.84 4.54
CA THR A 125 -3.33 4.67 5.73
C THR A 125 -4.79 4.74 6.15
N SER A 126 -5.10 5.41 7.26
CA SER A 126 -6.46 5.47 7.81
C SER A 126 -7.51 6.05 6.86
N ASN A 127 -7.12 6.85 5.85
CA ASN A 127 -8.05 7.43 4.88
C ASN A 127 -7.55 7.45 3.44
N LYS A 128 -6.28 7.10 3.18
CA LYS A 128 -5.67 7.14 1.85
C LYS A 128 -4.99 5.84 1.47
N ILE A 129 -5.03 5.54 0.18
CA ILE A 129 -4.19 4.54 -0.48
C ILE A 129 -3.12 5.26 -1.27
N TRP A 130 -1.87 4.84 -1.10
CA TRP A 130 -0.72 5.29 -1.85
C TRP A 130 -0.27 4.15 -2.75
N MET A 131 -0.15 4.40 -4.05
CA MET A 131 0.20 3.41 -5.05
C MET A 131 1.45 3.89 -5.76
N LEU A 132 2.54 3.17 -5.55
CA LEU A 132 3.79 3.42 -6.25
C LEU A 132 3.75 2.66 -7.58
N LYS A 133 3.95 3.39 -8.67
CA LYS A 133 4.15 2.88 -10.01
C LYS A 133 5.59 3.15 -10.46
N GLN A 134 5.96 2.59 -11.60
CA GLN A 134 7.26 2.83 -12.22
C GLN A 134 7.49 4.29 -12.63
N ASP A 135 6.41 5.01 -12.93
CA ASP A 135 6.39 6.38 -13.47
C ASP A 135 5.99 7.45 -12.43
N GLY A 136 5.48 7.04 -11.27
CA GLY A 136 4.99 8.00 -10.28
C GLY A 136 4.40 7.37 -9.01
N LEU A 137 4.04 8.25 -8.07
CA LEU A 137 3.28 7.91 -6.87
C LEU A 137 1.88 8.53 -6.96
N ILE A 138 0.85 7.70 -6.84
CA ILE A 138 -0.55 8.13 -6.88
C ILE A 138 -1.18 7.98 -5.50
N SER A 139 -1.93 8.97 -5.04
CA SER A 139 -2.73 8.87 -3.81
C SER A 139 -4.23 8.97 -4.09
N HIS A 140 -5.05 8.08 -3.51
CA HIS A 140 -6.51 8.21 -3.50
C HIS A 140 -7.10 8.12 -2.10
N ASN A 141 -8.30 8.65 -1.90
CA ASN A 141 -9.07 8.50 -0.67
C ASN A 141 -9.79 7.14 -0.64
N LEU A 142 -9.70 6.41 0.47
CA LEU A 142 -10.24 5.05 0.65
C LEU A 142 -11.77 5.00 0.88
N PHE A 143 -12.36 6.06 1.43
CA PHE A 143 -13.75 6.05 1.91
C PHE A 143 -14.66 7.04 1.19
N HIS A 144 -14.21 7.61 0.07
CA HIS A 144 -14.99 8.64 -0.61
C HIS A 144 -16.14 8.03 -1.41
N THR A 145 -17.38 8.35 -1.01
CA THR A 145 -18.57 8.19 -1.84
C THR A 145 -18.43 9.06 -3.10
N LYS A 146 -18.82 8.48 -4.24
CA LYS A 146 -18.79 8.92 -5.66
C LYS A 146 -19.08 10.40 -6.04
N THR A 147 -19.11 11.36 -5.14
CA THR A 147 -19.54 12.74 -5.47
C THR A 147 -18.43 13.72 -5.82
N ASN A 148 -17.15 13.45 -5.53
CA ASN A 148 -16.03 14.28 -5.99
C ASN A 148 -14.86 13.40 -6.45
N LEU A 149 -14.75 13.18 -7.75
CA LEU A 149 -13.65 12.46 -8.42
C LEU A 149 -12.42 13.38 -8.58
N GLU A 150 -12.11 14.19 -7.57
CA GLU A 150 -11.05 15.20 -7.65
C GLU A 150 -10.22 15.14 -6.38
N GLU A 151 -9.15 14.35 -6.42
CA GLU A 151 -7.85 14.55 -5.72
C GLU A 151 -7.04 13.24 -5.78
N GLY A 152 -6.87 12.72 -7.00
CA GLY A 152 -5.74 11.83 -7.26
C GLY A 152 -4.50 12.68 -7.40
N HIS A 153 -3.69 12.83 -6.35
CA HIS A 153 -2.39 13.50 -6.51
C HIS A 153 -1.42 12.52 -7.16
N CYS A 154 -0.81 12.94 -8.27
CA CYS A 154 0.27 12.22 -8.92
C CYS A 154 1.57 12.98 -8.66
N TYR A 155 2.55 12.28 -8.09
CA TYR A 155 3.89 12.80 -7.86
C TYR A 155 4.86 12.07 -8.80
N ALA A 156 5.45 12.80 -9.75
CA ALA A 156 6.49 12.24 -10.61
C ALA A 156 7.73 11.85 -9.78
N LEU A 157 8.32 10.71 -10.09
CA LEU A 157 9.58 10.29 -9.47
C LEU A 157 10.71 11.21 -9.95
N GLN A 158 11.48 11.77 -9.02
CA GLN A 158 12.56 12.71 -9.31
C GLN A 158 13.92 12.02 -9.49
N GLU A 159 13.99 10.69 -9.56
CA GLU A 159 15.26 9.96 -9.58
C GLU A 159 16.17 10.35 -10.75
N THR A 160 15.62 10.47 -11.97
CA THR A 160 16.38 10.87 -13.15
C THR A 160 16.87 12.30 -13.05
N PHE A 161 16.00 13.22 -12.61
CA PHE A 161 16.35 14.62 -12.38
C PHE A 161 17.44 14.78 -11.32
N VAL A 162 17.32 14.06 -10.20
CA VAL A 162 18.32 14.07 -9.13
C VAL A 162 19.63 13.43 -9.60
N ALA A 163 19.57 12.32 -10.34
CA ALA A 163 20.76 11.69 -10.91
C ALA A 163 21.46 12.63 -11.89
N ASP A 164 20.74 13.27 -12.80
CA ASP A 164 21.31 14.24 -13.74
C ASP A 164 21.95 15.42 -13.01
N GLN A 165 21.29 15.97 -11.98
CA GLN A 165 21.90 17.01 -11.15
C GLN A 165 23.13 16.51 -10.37
N LEU A 166 23.18 15.25 -9.93
CA LEU A 166 24.35 14.71 -9.24
C LEU A 166 25.52 14.40 -10.17
N PHE A 167 25.27 13.97 -11.41
CA PHE A 167 26.30 13.56 -12.36
C PHE A 167 26.75 14.66 -13.32
N GLN A 168 25.92 15.65 -13.59
CA GLN A 168 26.22 16.73 -14.54
C GLN A 168 26.69 18.02 -13.87
N SER A 169 26.80 18.05 -12.54
CA SER A 169 27.06 19.27 -11.83
C SER A 169 28.52 19.48 -11.41
N SER A 170 28.94 20.74 -11.44
CA SER A 170 30.25 21.19 -10.95
C SER A 170 30.40 20.99 -9.43
N GLU A 171 31.63 21.01 -8.92
CA GLU A 171 32.00 20.69 -7.52
C GLU A 171 31.18 21.36 -6.39
N HIS A 172 30.43 22.43 -6.67
CA HIS A 172 29.60 23.17 -5.70
C HIS A 172 28.10 22.85 -5.70
N CYS A 173 27.59 22.01 -6.61
CA CYS A 173 26.14 21.77 -6.71
C CYS A 173 25.59 20.82 -5.64
N LEU A 174 26.46 20.08 -4.95
CA LEU A 174 26.04 19.31 -3.78
C LEU A 174 25.47 20.22 -2.69
N ASP A 175 26.03 21.43 -2.53
CA ASP A 175 25.53 22.44 -1.59
C ASP A 175 24.18 23.02 -2.04
N ASP A 176 23.96 23.22 -3.34
CA ASP A 176 22.68 23.64 -3.90
C ASP A 176 21.61 22.55 -3.76
N LEU A 177 21.95 21.28 -3.97
CA LEU A 177 21.07 20.14 -3.75
C LEU A 177 20.72 19.98 -2.26
N LEU A 178 21.71 20.16 -1.38
CA LEU A 178 21.50 20.22 0.07
C LEU A 178 20.58 21.39 0.44
N TRP A 179 20.73 22.56 -0.18
CA TRP A 179 19.85 23.69 0.04
C TRP A 179 18.42 23.43 -0.43
N ILE A 180 18.24 22.85 -1.62
CA ILE A 180 16.91 22.49 -2.15
C ILE A 180 16.24 21.48 -1.24
N THR A 181 16.95 20.43 -0.82
CA THR A 181 16.41 19.45 0.12
C THR A 181 16.06 20.12 1.45
N HIS A 182 16.95 20.92 2.04
CA HIS A 182 16.66 21.66 3.26
C HIS A 182 15.45 22.60 3.15
N SER A 183 15.23 23.22 2.00
CA SER A 183 14.10 24.13 1.76
C SER A 183 12.77 23.37 1.53
N LEU A 184 12.79 22.24 0.82
CA LEU A 184 11.62 21.36 0.66
C LEU A 184 11.22 20.74 2.01
N PHE A 185 12.19 20.31 2.80
CA PHE A 185 11.95 19.72 4.12
C PHE A 185 11.61 20.77 5.20
N SER A 186 12.11 22.01 5.12
CA SER A 186 11.70 23.09 6.05
C SER A 186 10.27 23.54 5.81
N THR A 187 9.84 23.60 4.55
CA THR A 187 8.47 23.98 4.18
C THR A 187 7.46 22.92 4.64
N MET A 188 7.82 21.63 4.56
CA MET A 188 7.01 20.53 5.14
C MET A 188 7.03 20.50 6.69
N LYS A 189 8.09 21.02 7.33
CA LYS A 189 8.20 21.09 8.79
C LYS A 189 7.29 22.14 9.42
N MET A 190 6.98 23.24 8.71
CA MET A 190 6.05 24.26 9.20
C MET A 190 4.58 23.81 9.13
N ALA A 191 4.20 22.96 8.18
CA ALA A 191 2.85 22.39 8.11
C ALA A 191 2.60 21.27 9.15
N ASN A 192 3.66 20.59 9.62
CA ASN A 192 3.57 19.39 10.45
C ASN A 192 4.07 19.56 11.90
N ALA A 193 4.18 20.79 12.41
CA ALA A 193 4.59 21.08 13.79
C ALA A 193 3.63 20.57 14.88
N ARG A 194 2.69 19.65 14.58
CA ARG A 194 1.86 18.96 15.59
C ARG A 194 2.02 17.45 15.74
N ARG A 195 2.71 16.69 14.88
CA ARG A 195 2.98 15.26 15.18
C ARG A 195 4.31 14.73 14.61
N ARG A 196 5.20 14.43 15.57
CA ARG A 196 6.41 13.56 15.59
C ARG A 196 6.92 12.97 14.26
N ASN A 197 8.15 13.38 13.94
CA ASN A 197 9.28 12.71 13.28
C ASN A 197 9.02 11.46 12.40
N TYR A 198 9.27 11.61 11.10
CA TYR A 198 9.69 10.52 10.23
C TYR A 198 11.03 10.89 9.57
N LEU A 199 12.08 10.13 9.88
CA LEU A 199 13.37 10.17 9.19
C LEU A 199 13.24 9.31 7.92
N ALA A 200 13.45 9.91 6.74
CA ALA A 200 13.77 9.15 5.54
C ALA A 200 15.26 8.83 5.56
N LEU A 201 15.59 7.54 5.53
CA LEU A 201 16.97 7.05 5.56
C LEU A 201 17.48 6.93 4.12
N ILE A 202 18.29 7.87 3.65
CA ILE A 202 19.05 7.69 2.41
C ILE A 202 20.39 7.07 2.81
N LYS A 203 20.61 5.80 2.45
CA LYS A 203 21.89 5.10 2.66
C LYS A 203 22.76 5.31 1.43
N VAL A 204 23.65 6.30 1.47
CA VAL A 204 24.75 6.44 0.49
C VAL A 204 26.01 5.84 1.10
N ASN A 205 26.53 4.80 0.43
CA ASN A 205 27.84 4.14 0.61
C ASN A 205 28.66 4.50 1.86
N GLY A 206 28.43 3.73 2.94
CA GLY A 206 29.50 3.02 3.65
C GLY A 206 30.67 3.78 4.31
N ARG A 207 30.66 5.11 4.45
CA ARG A 207 31.63 5.81 5.31
C ARG A 207 30.98 6.86 6.20
N ARG A 208 31.28 6.73 7.48
CA ARG A 208 30.84 7.63 8.56
C ARG A 208 31.84 8.77 8.61
N LEU A 209 31.49 9.94 8.09
CA LEU A 209 32.26 11.17 8.31
C LEU A 209 31.84 11.75 9.66
N THR A 210 32.75 11.72 10.63
CA THR A 210 32.61 12.47 11.88
C THR A 210 33.11 13.89 11.68
N ARG A 211 32.48 14.83 12.38
CA ARG A 211 32.71 16.26 12.31
C ARG A 211 34.04 16.64 12.97
N GLU A 212 35.15 16.25 12.36
CA GLU A 212 36.52 16.73 12.63
C GLU A 212 37.52 16.22 11.57
N ASP A 213 37.15 16.35 10.29
CA ASP A 213 38.08 16.40 9.15
C ASP A 213 37.67 17.58 8.25
#